data_AF-A0A914C3H2-F1
#
_entry.id   AF-A0A914C3H2-F1
#
_cell.length_a   1.000
_cell.length_b   1.000
_cell.length_c   1.000
_cell.angle_alpha   90.00
_cell.angle_beta   90.00
_cell.angle_gamma   90.00
#
_symmetry.space_group_name_H-M   'P 1'
#
loop_
_entity.id
_entity.type
_entity.pdbx_description
1 polymer ?
#
loop_
_entity_poly.entity_id
_entity_poly.type
_entity_poly.pdbx_seq_one_letter_code
_entity_poly.pdbx_strand_id
1 'polypeptide(L)'
;MGPRELDDSNIPGSAAGGDEKPTTTTISTIAVRAAPHTTIVIAMLKSLGYIELRIDEMKPRLLEIGSNIAETSTLLNNHNDLVARLRSKQDQVEELLSRADQLVTEQKDSDVIVYEAMADSLGVAWKELNRQLELRGYILEDTLRFYEEAQKHDQLFTWGDAINRIPETDTFLK
;
A
#
# COMPACT_ATOMS: atom_id res chain seq x y z
N MET A 1 -19.65 3.99 71.16
CA MET A 1 -18.68 2.93 70.86
C MET A 1 -17.81 3.40 69.70
N GLY A 2 -16.59 3.86 69.97
CA GLY A 2 -15.48 3.56 69.04
C GLY A 2 -14.73 2.34 69.59
N PRO A 3 -13.61 1.89 69.00
CA PRO A 3 -13.07 2.13 67.65
C PRO A 3 -12.71 0.79 66.95
N ARG A 4 -12.21 0.84 65.70
CA ARG A 4 -11.17 -0.09 65.21
C ARG A 4 -10.54 0.46 63.93
N GLU A 5 -9.53 1.29 64.15
CA GLU A 5 -8.40 1.39 63.24
C GLU A 5 -7.79 -0.01 63.08
N LEU A 6 -7.50 -0.39 61.83
CA LEU A 6 -6.49 -1.39 61.52
C LEU A 6 -5.40 -0.66 60.75
N ASP A 7 -4.45 -0.13 61.51
CA ASP A 7 -3.07 -0.02 61.07
C ASP A 7 -2.45 -1.40 61.26
N ASP A 8 -1.87 -1.97 60.21
CA ASP A 8 -0.47 -2.34 60.24
C ASP A 8 -0.01 -2.99 58.93
N SER A 9 0.88 -2.25 58.27
CA SER A 9 2.18 -2.71 57.77
C SER A 9 2.29 -3.95 56.85
N ASN A 10 2.94 -3.68 55.70
CA ASN A 10 3.87 -4.57 54.99
C ASN A 10 3.28 -5.62 54.03
N ILE A 11 2.95 -5.19 52.80
CA ILE A 11 3.13 -6.05 51.62
C ILE A 11 4.50 -5.69 51.00
N PRO A 12 5.50 -6.58 51.07
CA PRO A 12 6.78 -6.36 50.44
C PRO A 12 6.68 -6.61 48.93
N GLY A 13 7.21 -5.67 48.15
CA GLY A 13 7.75 -5.91 46.81
C GLY A 13 6.76 -6.33 45.72
N SER A 14 6.20 -5.33 45.01
CA SER A 14 6.02 -5.49 43.56
C SER A 14 6.96 -4.50 42.89
N ALA A 15 8.21 -4.93 42.77
CA ALA A 15 9.18 -4.29 41.91
C ALA A 15 8.66 -4.29 40.46
N ALA A 16 8.86 -3.15 39.81
CA ALA A 16 9.21 -2.99 38.40
C ALA A 16 8.40 -3.80 37.37
N GLY A 17 7.53 -3.06 36.68
CA GLY A 17 6.97 -3.45 35.39
C GLY A 17 6.15 -2.29 34.85
N GLY A 18 6.84 -1.24 34.41
CA GLY A 18 6.19 -0.16 33.67
C GLY A 18 5.63 -0.73 32.38
N ASP A 19 4.32 -0.98 32.37
CA ASP A 19 3.54 -1.24 31.15
C ASP A 19 3.42 0.09 30.38
N GLU A 20 4.54 0.60 29.87
CA GLU A 20 4.53 1.65 28.86
C GLU A 20 3.92 1.06 27.60
N LYS A 21 2.65 1.40 27.34
CA LYS A 21 2.02 1.14 26.04
C LYS A 21 2.95 1.69 24.96
N PRO A 22 3.35 0.89 23.95
CA PRO A 22 4.20 1.38 22.88
C PRO A 22 3.48 2.53 22.17
N THR A 23 4.04 3.74 22.28
CA THR A 23 3.48 4.94 21.66
C THR A 23 3.96 5.07 20.22
N THR A 24 3.03 5.12 19.28
CA THR A 24 3.31 5.36 17.86
C THR A 24 2.95 6.80 17.51
N THR A 25 3.88 7.52 16.88
CA THR A 25 3.68 8.92 16.45
C THR A 25 3.91 9.05 14.95
N THR A 26 3.03 9.75 14.25
CA THR A 26 3.26 10.14 12.84
C THR A 26 4.32 11.23 12.78
N ILE A 27 5.42 10.96 12.08
CA ILE A 27 6.56 11.88 12.02
C ILE A 27 6.68 12.60 10.68
N SER A 28 6.08 12.07 9.61
CA SER A 28 6.05 12.73 8.30
C SER A 28 4.93 12.18 7.41
N THR A 29 4.62 12.90 6.32
CA THR A 29 3.64 12.50 5.32
C THR A 29 4.15 12.79 3.93
N ILE A 30 4.09 11.80 3.04
CA ILE A 30 4.45 11.91 1.63
C ILE A 30 3.15 11.89 0.83
N ALA A 31 2.81 13.01 0.18
CA ALA A 31 1.67 13.09 -0.72
C ALA A 31 2.15 13.14 -2.18
N VAL A 32 1.75 12.15 -2.98
CA VAL A 32 2.02 12.10 -4.42
C VAL A 32 0.70 12.28 -5.17
N ARG A 33 0.69 13.23 -6.10
CA ARG A 33 -0.42 13.44 -7.04
C ARG A 33 0.03 13.03 -8.44
N ALA A 34 -0.72 12.14 -9.05
CA ALA A 34 -0.61 11.72 -10.44
C ALA A 34 -1.64 12.50 -11.28
N ALA A 35 -2.06 11.98 -12.43
CA ALA A 35 -3.19 12.47 -13.25
C ALA A 35 -4.32 13.14 -12.42
N PRO A 36 -5.13 14.07 -12.97
CA PRO A 36 -5.90 15.09 -12.22
C PRO A 36 -6.72 14.65 -10.99
N HIS A 37 -7.03 13.36 -10.85
CA HIS A 37 -7.81 12.77 -9.76
C HIS A 37 -7.14 11.58 -9.05
N THR A 38 -5.86 11.34 -9.32
CA THR A 38 -5.12 10.21 -8.74
C THR A 38 -4.13 10.71 -7.69
N THR A 39 -4.28 10.27 -6.46
CA THR A 39 -3.46 10.70 -5.32
C THR A 39 -3.16 9.54 -4.39
N ILE A 40 -1.96 9.51 -3.82
CA ILE A 40 -1.60 8.64 -2.71
C ILE A 40 -0.97 9.47 -1.60
N VAL A 41 -1.38 9.21 -0.37
CA VAL A 41 -0.86 9.81 0.85
C VAL A 41 -0.28 8.69 1.69
N ILE A 42 1.01 8.79 1.99
CA ILE A 42 1.77 7.81 2.76
C ILE A 42 2.16 8.47 4.07
N ALA A 43 1.73 7.90 5.18
CA ALA A 43 2.15 8.30 6.51
C ALA A 43 3.41 7.53 6.91
N MET A 44 4.40 8.24 7.47
CA MET A 44 5.56 7.64 8.13
C MET A 44 5.33 7.66 9.63
N LEU A 45 5.27 6.47 10.23
CA LEU A 45 4.99 6.26 11.64
C LEU A 45 6.28 5.80 12.34
N LYS A 46 6.58 6.37 13.50
CA LYS A 46 7.69 5.97 14.37
C LYS A 46 7.17 5.34 15.64
N SER A 47 7.73 4.20 16.03
CA SER A 47 7.48 3.54 17.32
C SER A 47 8.77 2.90 17.82
N LEU A 48 9.21 3.20 19.06
CA LEU A 48 10.31 2.54 19.80
C LEU A 48 11.41 1.86 18.93
N GLY A 49 12.10 2.63 18.09
CA GLY A 49 13.22 2.16 17.26
C GLY A 49 12.86 1.63 15.87
N TYR A 50 11.58 1.64 15.48
CA TYR A 50 11.09 1.19 14.18
C TYR A 50 10.36 2.30 13.43
N ILE A 51 10.43 2.22 12.11
CA ILE A 51 9.68 3.06 11.17
C ILE A 51 8.77 2.18 10.32
N GLU A 52 7.51 2.59 10.20
CA GLU A 52 6.52 2.00 9.30
C GLU A 52 6.08 3.04 8.26
N LEU A 53 5.86 2.59 7.03
CA LEU A 53 5.19 3.37 5.99
C LEU A 53 3.81 2.78 5.73
N ARG A 54 2.78 3.62 5.83
CA ARG A 54 1.39 3.21 5.64
C ARG A 54 0.71 4.07 4.60
N ILE A 55 -0.04 3.45 3.69
CA ILE A 55 -0.96 4.19 2.82
C ILE A 55 -2.12 4.69 3.68
N ASP A 56 -2.18 5.99 3.91
CA ASP A 56 -3.22 6.63 4.72
C ASP A 56 -4.44 7.01 3.87
N GLU A 57 -4.20 7.48 2.65
CA GLU A 57 -5.26 7.74 1.66
C GLU A 57 -4.77 7.34 0.25
N MET A 58 -5.67 6.78 -0.55
CA MET A 58 -5.44 6.60 -1.99
C MET A 58 -6.74 6.87 -2.76
N LYS A 59 -6.64 7.65 -3.83
CA LYS A 59 -7.69 7.88 -4.82
C LYS A 59 -7.12 7.58 -6.19
N PRO A 60 -7.77 6.76 -7.04
CA PRO A 60 -8.85 5.81 -6.71
C PRO A 60 -8.46 4.85 -5.58
N ARG A 61 -9.44 4.18 -4.93
CA ARG A 61 -9.13 3.37 -3.74
C ARG A 61 -8.18 2.22 -4.11
N LEU A 62 -7.36 1.77 -3.14
CA LEU A 62 -6.36 0.73 -3.37
C LEU A 62 -6.96 -0.53 -4.00
N LEU A 63 -8.15 -0.94 -3.56
CA LEU A 63 -8.85 -2.14 -4.03
C LEU A 63 -9.88 -1.85 -5.13
N GLU A 64 -9.85 -0.67 -5.76
CA GLU A 64 -10.73 -0.31 -6.86
C GLU A 64 -10.18 -0.86 -8.18
N ILE A 65 -10.99 -1.68 -8.86
CA ILE A 65 -10.58 -2.48 -10.03
C ILE A 65 -11.33 -2.07 -11.32
N GLY A 66 -12.50 -1.43 -11.20
CA GLY A 66 -13.33 -1.02 -12.35
C GLY A 66 -14.29 -2.12 -12.82
N SER A 67 -15.38 -1.72 -13.48
CA SER A 67 -16.49 -2.63 -13.83
C SER A 67 -16.51 -3.02 -15.32
N ASN A 68 -15.59 -2.47 -16.11
CA ASN A 68 -15.49 -2.72 -17.55
C ASN A 68 -14.07 -2.40 -18.05
N ILE A 69 -13.80 -2.71 -19.32
CA ILE A 69 -12.51 -2.50 -20.00
C ILE A 69 -12.06 -1.03 -19.88
N ALA A 70 -12.93 -0.06 -20.16
CA ALA A 70 -12.58 1.36 -20.18
C ALA A 70 -12.20 1.89 -18.79
N GLU A 71 -12.98 1.55 -17.77
CA GLU A 71 -12.70 1.90 -16.37
C GLU A 71 -11.40 1.24 -15.88
N THR A 72 -11.24 -0.06 -16.10
CA THR A 72 -10.07 -0.83 -15.64
C THR A 72 -8.79 -0.34 -16.33
N SER A 73 -8.85 -0.08 -17.64
CA SER A 73 -7.74 0.50 -18.41
C SER A 73 -7.34 1.88 -17.87
N THR A 74 -8.33 2.73 -17.56
CA THR A 74 -8.07 4.04 -16.96
C THR A 74 -7.42 3.91 -15.58
N LEU A 75 -7.92 2.99 -14.74
CA LEU A 75 -7.35 2.70 -13.42
C LEU A 75 -5.90 2.21 -13.50
N LEU A 76 -5.60 1.32 -14.47
CA LEU A 76 -4.25 0.81 -14.71
C LEU A 76 -3.30 1.90 -15.19
N ASN A 77 -3.72 2.72 -16.16
CA ASN A 77 -2.89 3.82 -16.67
C ASN A 77 -2.56 4.84 -15.58
N ASN A 78 -3.56 5.22 -14.79
CA ASN A 78 -3.38 6.13 -13.65
C ASN A 78 -2.48 5.52 -12.57
N HIS A 79 -2.62 4.22 -12.31
CA HIS A 79 -1.76 3.49 -11.38
C HIS A 79 -0.30 3.50 -11.83
N ASN A 80 -0.03 3.23 -13.11
CA ASN A 80 1.32 3.20 -13.67
C ASN A 80 1.98 4.58 -13.61
N ASP A 81 1.25 5.65 -13.95
CA ASP A 81 1.73 7.04 -13.79
C ASP A 81 2.04 7.36 -12.31
N LEU A 82 1.17 6.94 -11.38
CA LEU A 82 1.39 7.12 -9.95
C LEU A 82 2.64 6.39 -9.46
N VAL A 83 2.84 5.12 -9.85
CA VAL A 83 4.02 4.34 -9.48
C VAL A 83 5.28 4.96 -10.06
N ALA A 84 5.26 5.43 -11.30
CA ALA A 84 6.40 6.11 -11.91
C ALA A 84 6.79 7.39 -11.14
N ARG A 85 5.81 8.20 -10.73
CA ARG A 85 6.04 9.41 -9.92
C ARG A 85 6.49 9.10 -8.49
N LEU A 86 6.00 8.02 -7.90
CA LEU A 86 6.46 7.57 -6.58
C LEU A 86 7.91 7.09 -6.67
N ARG A 87 8.28 6.35 -7.74
CA ARG A 87 9.66 5.94 -8.01
C ARG A 87 10.59 7.13 -8.22
N SER A 88 10.14 8.25 -8.80
CA SER A 88 10.98 9.46 -8.87
C SER A 88 11.22 10.12 -7.49
N LYS A 89 10.59 9.63 -6.42
CA LYS A 89 10.87 10.01 -5.03
C LYS A 89 11.79 8.99 -4.32
N GLN A 90 12.07 7.85 -4.94
CA GLN A 90 13.00 6.82 -4.46
C GLN A 90 14.36 7.43 -4.11
N ASP A 91 14.96 8.17 -5.03
CA ASP A 91 16.30 8.76 -4.84
C ASP A 91 16.36 9.68 -3.61
N GLN A 92 15.25 10.38 -3.30
CA GLN A 92 15.14 11.23 -2.11
C GLN A 92 15.05 10.41 -0.83
N VAL A 93 14.36 9.27 -0.86
CA VAL A 93 14.30 8.32 0.26
C VAL A 93 15.66 7.66 0.47
N GLU A 94 16.33 7.25 -0.61
CA GLU A 94 17.68 6.66 -0.55
C GLU A 94 18.73 7.67 -0.06
N GLU A 95 18.64 8.94 -0.47
CA GLU A 95 19.50 9.99 0.05
C GLU A 95 19.24 10.27 1.55
N LEU A 96 17.97 10.26 1.98
CA LEU A 96 17.61 10.39 3.40
C LEU A 96 18.14 9.23 4.23
N LEU A 97 18.07 8.01 3.71
CA LEU A 97 18.65 6.81 4.33
C LEU A 97 20.18 6.94 4.42
N SER A 98 20.85 7.30 3.33
CA SER A 98 22.31 7.46 3.31
C SER A 98 22.81 8.56 4.25
N ARG A 99 22.07 9.67 4.40
CA ARG A 99 22.41 10.72 5.37
C ARG A 99 22.20 10.25 6.81
N ALA A 100 21.21 9.40 7.07
CA ALA A 100 21.05 8.78 8.38
C ALA A 100 22.25 7.88 8.71
N ASP A 101 22.71 7.07 7.75
CA ASP A 101 23.91 6.23 7.89
C ASP A 101 25.19 7.06 8.13
N GLN A 102 25.31 8.25 7.52
CA GLN A 102 26.46 9.13 7.76
C GLN A 102 26.45 9.72 9.18
N LEU A 103 25.28 10.13 9.70
CA LEU A 103 25.12 10.67 11.06
C LEU A 103 25.33 9.60 12.14
N VAL A 104 25.03 8.34 11.84
CA VAL A 104 25.37 7.15 12.65
C VAL A 104 26.90 7.08 12.85
N THR A 105 27.69 7.34 11.80
CA THR A 105 29.16 7.31 11.88
C THR A 105 29.75 8.41 12.79
N GLU A 106 29.00 9.49 13.08
CA GLU A 106 29.48 10.66 13.83
C GLU A 106 29.03 10.69 15.31
N GLN A 107 28.09 9.84 15.73
CA GLN A 107 27.53 9.83 17.10
C GLN A 107 28.10 8.71 18.00
N LYS A 108 27.89 8.83 19.32
CA LYS A 108 28.37 7.87 20.33
C LYS A 108 27.57 6.56 20.31
N ASP A 109 28.27 5.47 20.57
CA ASP A 109 27.92 4.04 20.41
C ASP A 109 26.46 3.59 20.62
N SER A 110 25.66 4.20 21.49
CA SER A 110 24.27 3.79 21.72
C SER A 110 23.27 4.38 20.72
N ASP A 111 23.49 5.61 20.27
CA ASP A 111 22.57 6.30 19.36
C ASP A 111 22.75 5.79 17.92
N VAL A 112 23.99 5.44 17.57
CA VAL A 112 24.43 4.81 16.31
C VAL A 112 23.58 3.58 15.95
N ILE A 113 23.45 2.62 16.87
CA ILE A 113 22.73 1.36 16.66
C ILE A 113 21.23 1.61 16.41
N VAL A 114 20.66 2.61 17.09
CA VAL A 114 19.23 2.95 16.95
C VAL A 114 18.96 3.59 15.59
N TYR A 115 19.83 4.50 15.13
CA TYR A 115 19.66 5.14 13.82
C TYR A 115 19.86 4.17 12.66
N GLU A 116 20.84 3.27 12.74
CA GLU A 116 21.06 2.20 11.74
C GLU A 116 19.84 1.28 11.64
N ALA A 117 19.33 0.79 12.77
CA ALA A 117 18.13 -0.05 12.80
C ALA A 117 16.88 0.68 12.27
N MET A 118 16.77 2.00 12.50
CA MET A 118 15.68 2.81 11.96
C MET A 118 15.79 3.02 10.44
N ALA A 119 17.00 3.20 9.91
CA ALA A 119 17.24 3.32 8.47
C ALA A 119 16.91 2.01 7.74
N ASP A 120 17.37 0.88 8.28
CA ASP A 120 17.02 -0.45 7.78
C ASP A 120 15.51 -0.69 7.78
N SER A 121 14.84 -0.33 8.88
CA SER A 121 13.37 -0.42 9.02
C SER A 121 12.65 0.39 7.95
N LEU A 122 13.11 1.61 7.64
CA LEU A 122 12.52 2.46 6.60
C LEU A 122 12.75 1.88 5.20
N GLY A 123 13.95 1.36 4.91
CA GLY A 123 14.24 0.70 3.65
C GLY A 123 13.37 -0.53 3.41
N VAL A 124 13.15 -1.35 4.43
CA VAL A 124 12.23 -2.50 4.38
C VAL A 124 10.78 -2.04 4.17
N ALA A 125 10.31 -1.04 4.94
CA ALA A 125 8.96 -0.51 4.82
C ALA A 125 8.68 0.06 3.42
N TRP A 126 9.66 0.73 2.82
CA TRP A 126 9.56 1.27 1.47
C TRP A 126 9.50 0.19 0.39
N LYS A 127 10.33 -0.87 0.52
CA LYS A 127 10.25 -2.05 -0.37
C LYS A 127 8.88 -2.72 -0.29
N GLU A 128 8.33 -2.86 0.91
CA GLU A 128 7.00 -3.46 1.11
C GLU A 128 5.89 -2.59 0.51
N LEU A 129 5.95 -1.27 0.66
CA LEU A 129 5.02 -0.35 0.01
C LEU A 129 5.05 -0.51 -1.53
N ASN A 130 6.24 -0.56 -2.13
CA ASN A 130 6.40 -0.78 -3.57
C ASN A 130 5.81 -2.13 -3.99
N ARG A 131 6.04 -3.19 -3.21
CA ARG A 131 5.45 -4.52 -3.46
C ARG A 131 3.92 -4.48 -3.45
N GLN A 132 3.30 -3.77 -2.52
CA GLN A 132 1.83 -3.62 -2.48
C GLN A 132 1.30 -2.91 -3.71
N LEU A 133 2.00 -1.88 -4.20
CA LEU A 133 1.62 -1.18 -5.42
C LEU A 133 1.82 -2.06 -6.66
N GLU A 134 2.92 -2.81 -6.75
CA GLU A 134 3.14 -3.76 -7.85
C GLU A 134 2.03 -4.83 -7.91
N LEU A 135 1.63 -5.38 -6.76
CA LEU A 135 0.51 -6.33 -6.68
C LEU A 135 -0.80 -5.73 -7.20
N ARG A 136 -1.09 -4.47 -6.86
CA ARG A 136 -2.26 -3.77 -7.40
C ARG A 136 -2.18 -3.64 -8.92
N GLY A 137 -1.00 -3.33 -9.47
CA GLY A 137 -0.76 -3.29 -10.92
C GLY A 137 -1.12 -4.62 -11.59
N TYR A 138 -0.66 -5.74 -11.04
CA TYR A 138 -0.99 -7.07 -11.56
C TYR A 138 -2.49 -7.38 -11.53
N ILE A 139 -3.19 -7.05 -10.44
CA ILE A 139 -4.64 -7.25 -10.35
C ILE A 139 -5.38 -6.46 -11.43
N LEU A 140 -4.98 -5.21 -11.68
CA LEU A 140 -5.59 -4.37 -12.71
C LEU A 140 -5.32 -4.89 -14.11
N GLU A 141 -4.10 -5.33 -14.39
CA GLU A 141 -3.76 -5.95 -15.68
C GLU A 141 -4.54 -7.24 -15.93
N ASP A 142 -4.63 -8.11 -14.93
CA ASP A 142 -5.31 -9.40 -15.05
C ASP A 142 -6.82 -9.19 -15.23
N THR A 143 -7.40 -8.24 -14.50
CA THR A 143 -8.83 -7.89 -14.64
C THR A 143 -9.12 -7.28 -16.01
N LEU A 144 -8.23 -6.44 -16.55
CA LEU A 144 -8.39 -5.89 -17.88
C LEU A 144 -8.38 -7.01 -18.93
N ARG A 145 -7.42 -7.93 -18.85
CA ARG A 145 -7.36 -9.11 -19.74
C ARG A 145 -8.63 -9.94 -19.63
N PHE A 146 -9.13 -10.19 -18.43
CA PHE A 146 -10.37 -10.92 -18.22
C PHE A 146 -11.54 -10.27 -18.98
N TYR A 147 -11.73 -8.95 -18.84
CA TYR A 147 -12.82 -8.26 -19.56
C TYR A 147 -12.63 -8.28 -21.08
N GLU A 148 -11.40 -8.13 -21.57
CA GLU A 148 -11.09 -8.21 -23.01
C GLU A 148 -11.41 -9.60 -23.57
N GLU A 149 -11.03 -10.67 -22.87
CA GLU A 149 -11.32 -12.05 -23.29
C GLU A 149 -12.82 -12.37 -23.22
N ALA A 150 -13.51 -11.93 -22.16
CA ALA A 150 -14.96 -12.08 -22.07
C ALA A 150 -15.69 -11.39 -23.23
N GLN A 151 -15.26 -10.17 -23.58
CA GLN A 151 -15.83 -9.43 -24.71
C GLN A 151 -15.60 -10.13 -26.06
N LYS A 152 -14.39 -10.66 -26.29
CA LYS A 152 -14.10 -11.44 -27.51
C LYS A 152 -14.99 -12.67 -27.60
N HIS A 153 -15.19 -13.38 -26.49
CA HIS A 153 -16.06 -14.55 -26.46
C HIS A 153 -17.53 -14.20 -26.80
N ASP A 154 -18.06 -13.10 -26.25
CA ASP A 154 -19.42 -12.62 -26.56
C ASP A 154 -19.58 -12.24 -28.04
N GLN A 155 -18.56 -11.61 -28.63
CA GLN A 155 -18.55 -11.28 -30.06
C GLN A 155 -18.55 -12.53 -30.94
N LEU A 156 -17.80 -13.57 -30.56
CA LEU A 156 -17.79 -14.84 -31.28
C LEU A 156 -19.13 -15.57 -31.18
N PHE A 157 -19.74 -15.58 -29.98
CA PHE A 157 -21.04 -16.20 -29.77
C PHE A 157 -22.14 -15.51 -30.59
N THR A 158 -22.19 -14.18 -30.55
CA THR A 158 -23.16 -13.39 -31.33
C THR A 158 -22.98 -13.56 -32.83
N TRP A 159 -21.74 -13.67 -33.32
CA TRP A 159 -21.46 -13.97 -34.73
C TRP A 159 -21.89 -15.39 -35.13
N GLY A 160 -21.65 -16.39 -34.28
CA GLY A 160 -22.14 -17.76 -34.48
C GLY A 160 -23.66 -17.84 -34.58
N ASP A 161 -24.37 -17.14 -33.69
CA ASP A 161 -25.84 -17.04 -33.72
C ASP A 161 -26.34 -16.33 -34.98
N ALA A 162 -25.63 -15.29 -35.44
CA ALA A 162 -25.97 -14.58 -36.67
C ALA A 162 -25.83 -15.46 -37.92
N ILE A 163 -24.80 -16.30 -37.98
CA ILE A 163 -24.62 -17.27 -39.08
C ILE A 163 -25.74 -18.33 -39.06
N ASN A 164 -26.05 -18.87 -37.89
CA ASN A 164 -27.09 -19.89 -37.74
C ASN A 164 -28.51 -19.38 -38.05
N ARG A 165 -28.70 -18.06 -38.16
CA ARG A 165 -29.96 -17.41 -38.55
C ARG A 165 -30.06 -17.07 -40.04
N ILE A 166 -29.02 -17.32 -40.85
CA ILE A 166 -29.10 -17.14 -42.30
C ILE A 166 -29.95 -18.31 -42.86
N PRO A 167 -31.16 -18.07 -43.39
CA PRO A 167 -31.94 -19.15 -44.00
C PRO A 167 -31.20 -19.64 -45.25
N GLU A 168 -31.06 -20.97 -45.39
CA GLU A 168 -30.56 -21.58 -46.62
C GLU A 168 -31.48 -21.15 -47.77
N THR A 169 -30.99 -20.26 -48.63
CA THR A 169 -31.69 -19.89 -49.86
C THR A 169 -31.54 -21.02 -50.86
N ASP A 170 -32.21 -22.12 -50.60
CA ASP A 170 -32.46 -23.18 -51.56
C ASP A 170 -33.63 -22.77 -52.44
N THR A 171 -33.36 -21.86 -53.36
CA THR A 171 -34.25 -21.59 -54.48
C THR A 171 -33.37 -21.08 -55.59
N PHE A 172 -33.11 -21.90 -56.61
CA PHE A 172 -32.91 -21.53 -58.03
C PHE A 172 -32.30 -22.71 -58.82
N LEU A 173 -32.99 -23.85 -58.93
CA LEU A 173 -32.81 -24.81 -60.04
C LEU A 173 -34.07 -25.69 -60.25
N LYS A 174 -35.21 -25.05 -60.55
CA LYS A 174 -36.34 -25.73 -61.24
C LYS A 174 -36.80 -24.88 -62.40
#